data_AF-W8BUP0-F1
#
_entry.id   AF-W8BUP0-F1
#
_cell.length_a   1.000
_cell.length_b   1.000
_cell.length_c   1.000
_cell.angle_alpha   90.00
_cell.angle_beta   90.00
_cell.angle_gamma   90.00
#
_symmetry.space_group_name_H-M   'P 1'
#
loop_
_entity.id
_entity.type
_entity.pdbx_description
1 polymer ?
#
loop_
_entity_poly.entity_id
_entity_poly.type
_entity_poly.pdbx_seq_one_letter_code
_entity_poly.pdbx_strand_id
1 'polypeptide(L)'
;SLLIICQIFYTHSFFINFCVRKVISKTHLLQNICKSLSTSTISQRLSTSAIQLANNINKYNKMVIQHNVKGYEEFTKLVEELETNAEGQPIHVLFSGGKDENGQSWCPYCVKAEPVVHDALAKASEKSHFIHVDVGERAYWKDTNCPFRTDPRLKLIWVPTLMRWNTPLRIDSENVTKKDLVDMVFDEPIEQK
;
A
#
# COMPACT_ATOMS: atom_id res chain seq x y z
N SER A 1 47.08 -2.33 -24.05
CA SER A 1 46.69 -1.67 -22.78
C SER A 1 45.22 -1.25 -22.69
N LEU A 2 44.27 -1.89 -23.40
CA LEU A 2 42.82 -1.70 -23.18
C LEU A 2 42.05 -2.99 -22.85
N LEU A 3 42.67 -4.17 -22.93
CA LEU A 3 42.01 -5.46 -22.67
C LEU A 3 42.05 -5.91 -21.20
N ILE A 4 42.89 -5.30 -20.36
CA ILE A 4 43.05 -5.72 -18.95
C ILE A 4 42.05 -5.00 -18.03
N ILE A 5 41.51 -3.85 -18.45
CA ILE A 5 40.56 -3.08 -17.63
C ILE A 5 39.13 -3.66 -17.73
N CYS A 6 38.79 -4.32 -18.85
CA CYS A 6 37.43 -4.86 -19.07
C CYS A 6 37.14 -6.13 -18.25
N GLN A 7 38.17 -6.91 -17.88
CA GLN A 7 38.01 -8.13 -17.08
C GLN A 7 37.84 -7.88 -15.58
N ILE A 8 38.17 -6.67 -15.10
CA ILE A 8 38.05 -6.31 -13.68
C ILE A 8 36.62 -5.83 -13.35
N PHE A 9 35.87 -5.31 -14.33
CA PHE A 9 34.47 -4.89 -14.11
C PHE A 9 33.47 -6.05 -14.08
N TYR A 10 33.74 -7.17 -14.76
CA TYR A 10 32.84 -8.33 -14.76
C TYR A 10 32.91 -9.17 -13.48
N THR A 11 34.03 -9.15 -12.74
CA THR A 11 34.19 -9.93 -11.50
C THR A 11 33.57 -9.25 -10.27
N HIS A 12 33.36 -7.93 -10.31
CA HIS A 12 32.76 -7.19 -9.21
C HIS A 12 31.23 -7.36 -9.10
N SER A 13 30.54 -7.62 -10.21
CA SER A 13 29.07 -7.79 -10.20
C SER A 13 28.62 -9.18 -9.75
N PHE A 14 29.48 -10.20 -9.94
CA PHE A 14 29.20 -11.57 -9.49
C PHE A 14 29.45 -11.77 -7.98
N PHE A 15 30.41 -11.06 -7.41
CA PHE A 15 30.75 -11.19 -5.99
C PHE A 15 29.68 -10.62 -5.05
N ILE A 16 28.95 -9.59 -5.48
CA ILE A 16 27.87 -8.99 -4.68
C ILE A 16 26.67 -9.94 -4.59
N ASN A 17 26.30 -10.60 -5.70
CA ASN A 17 25.19 -11.56 -5.71
C ASN A 17 25.50 -12.86 -4.95
N PHE A 18 26.75 -13.33 -4.93
CA PHE A 18 27.14 -14.49 -4.13
C PHE A 18 27.18 -14.17 -2.62
N CYS A 19 27.57 -12.94 -2.25
CA CYS A 19 27.62 -12.53 -0.85
C CYS A 19 26.22 -12.42 -0.23
N VAL A 20 25.25 -11.83 -0.96
CA VAL A 20 23.87 -11.67 -0.46
C VAL A 20 23.16 -13.02 -0.25
N ARG A 21 23.35 -13.99 -1.15
CA ARG A 21 22.76 -15.34 -0.97
C ARG A 21 23.34 -16.11 0.23
N LYS A 22 24.62 -15.90 0.57
CA LYS A 22 25.27 -16.59 1.70
C LYS A 22 24.97 -15.93 3.05
N VAL A 23 24.61 -14.65 3.07
CA VAL A 23 24.15 -13.93 4.27
C VAL A 23 22.75 -14.41 4.70
N ILE A 24 21.87 -14.74 3.76
CA ILE A 24 20.50 -15.17 4.07
C ILE A 24 20.44 -16.62 4.60
N SER A 25 21.36 -17.50 4.19
CA SER A 25 21.33 -18.93 4.58
C SER A 25 21.94 -19.24 5.97
N LYS A 26 22.68 -18.34 6.61
CA LYS A 26 23.34 -18.60 7.91
C LYS A 26 22.61 -18.03 9.13
N THR A 27 21.46 -17.39 8.94
CA THR A 27 20.62 -16.82 10.02
C THR A 27 20.08 -17.89 10.99
N HIS A 28 19.99 -19.15 10.55
CA HIS A 28 19.48 -20.23 11.41
C HIS A 28 20.53 -20.80 12.39
N LEU A 29 21.83 -20.61 12.15
CA LEU A 29 22.90 -21.14 13.01
C LEU A 29 23.41 -20.11 14.03
N LEU A 30 23.26 -18.81 13.74
CA LEU A 30 23.71 -17.72 14.62
C LEU A 30 22.74 -17.39 15.76
N GLN A 31 21.48 -17.83 15.70
CA GLN A 31 20.55 -17.68 16.82
C GLN A 31 20.89 -18.57 18.03
N ASN A 32 21.65 -19.67 17.83
CA ASN A 32 21.98 -20.60 18.91
C ASN A 32 23.31 -20.32 19.62
N ILE A 33 24.19 -19.50 19.03
CA ILE A 33 25.49 -19.14 19.66
C ILE A 33 25.34 -17.90 20.55
N CYS A 34 24.37 -17.02 20.29
CA CYS A 34 24.13 -15.82 21.09
C CYS A 34 23.47 -16.05 22.47
N LYS A 35 23.17 -17.30 22.86
CA LYS A 35 22.55 -17.60 24.17
C LYS A 35 23.53 -17.81 25.33
N SER A 36 24.86 -17.84 25.10
CA SER A 36 25.80 -18.21 26.17
C SER A 36 26.83 -17.17 26.62
N LEU A 37 26.92 -15.98 26.02
CA LEU A 37 27.87 -14.97 26.51
C LEU A 37 27.17 -13.64 26.81
N SER A 38 26.90 -13.42 28.09
CA SER A 38 26.76 -12.09 28.66
C SER A 38 28.05 -11.30 28.41
N THR A 39 27.99 -10.15 27.75
CA THR A 39 28.88 -9.00 28.02
C THR A 39 28.51 -7.77 27.19
N SER A 40 28.37 -6.66 27.92
CA SER A 40 28.38 -5.26 27.49
C SER A 40 27.12 -4.69 26.81
N THR A 41 26.46 -3.83 27.58
CA THR A 41 25.38 -2.87 27.29
C THR A 41 25.59 -2.00 26.03
N ILE A 42 26.77 -2.04 25.41
CA ILE A 42 27.13 -1.27 24.19
C ILE A 42 26.64 -2.00 22.92
N SER A 43 26.69 -3.35 22.90
CA SER A 43 26.24 -4.16 21.75
C SER A 43 24.71 -4.09 21.55
N GLN A 44 23.94 -3.97 22.64
CA GLN A 44 22.48 -3.83 22.59
C GLN A 44 21.98 -2.43 22.15
N ARG A 45 22.81 -1.38 22.32
CA ARG A 45 22.46 0.01 21.91
C ARG A 45 22.75 0.29 20.44
N LEU A 46 23.81 -0.31 19.88
CA LEU A 46 24.12 -0.22 18.46
C LEU A 46 23.06 -0.94 17.61
N SER A 47 22.57 -2.08 18.07
CA SER A 47 21.51 -2.84 17.38
C SER A 47 20.16 -2.11 17.41
N THR A 48 19.74 -1.55 18.54
CA THR A 48 18.46 -0.81 18.63
C THR A 48 18.44 0.45 17.77
N SER A 49 19.54 1.20 17.73
CA SER A 49 19.67 2.40 16.89
C SER A 49 19.63 2.06 15.39
N ALA A 50 20.34 1.01 14.97
CA ALA A 50 20.36 0.56 13.58
C ALA A 50 19.02 -0.08 13.16
N ILE A 51 18.36 -0.83 14.04
CA ILE A 51 17.00 -1.36 13.84
C ILE A 51 16.00 -0.21 13.73
N GLN A 52 16.13 0.82 14.56
CA GLN A 52 15.25 1.99 14.52
C GLN A 52 15.48 2.82 13.25
N LEU A 53 16.73 2.94 12.80
CA LEU A 53 17.06 3.57 11.53
C LEU A 53 16.55 2.74 10.34
N ALA A 54 16.70 1.41 10.36
CA ALA A 54 16.18 0.52 9.33
C ALA A 54 14.65 0.52 9.29
N ASN A 55 13.98 0.53 10.46
CA ASN A 55 12.53 0.68 10.55
C ASN A 55 12.09 2.06 10.05
N ASN A 56 12.83 3.13 10.34
CA ASN A 56 12.54 4.45 9.80
C ASN A 56 12.77 4.50 8.28
N ILE A 57 13.85 3.93 7.77
CA ILE A 57 14.14 3.85 6.33
C ILE A 57 13.06 3.03 5.61
N ASN A 58 12.65 1.89 6.16
CA ASN A 58 11.53 1.09 5.63
C ASN A 58 10.20 1.84 5.72
N LYS A 59 9.96 2.58 6.81
CA LYS A 59 8.79 3.46 6.96
C LYS A 59 8.76 4.56 5.89
N TYR A 60 9.90 5.14 5.53
CA TYR A 60 10.01 6.16 4.48
C TYR A 60 10.02 5.58 3.06
N ASN A 61 10.44 4.32 2.87
CA ASN A 61 10.36 3.61 1.59
C ASN A 61 8.98 3.00 1.31
N LYS A 62 8.06 3.06 2.27
CA LYS A 62 6.65 2.68 2.13
C LYS A 62 5.88 3.77 1.38
N MET A 63 6.28 4.04 0.14
CA MET A 63 5.57 4.99 -0.70
C MET A 63 4.37 4.29 -1.36
N VAL A 64 3.18 4.67 -0.94
CA VAL A 64 1.92 4.32 -1.61
C VAL A 64 1.74 5.26 -2.80
N ILE A 65 1.48 4.70 -3.98
CA ILE A 65 1.21 5.49 -5.17
C ILE A 65 -0.26 5.90 -5.14
N GLN A 66 -0.50 7.19 -4.90
CA GLN A 66 -1.85 7.75 -4.81
C GLN A 66 -2.32 8.27 -6.16
N HIS A 67 -3.55 7.93 -6.52
CA HIS A 67 -4.24 8.38 -7.71
C HIS A 67 -5.57 9.01 -7.32
N ASN A 68 -5.92 10.14 -7.95
CA ASN A 68 -7.19 10.82 -7.74
C ASN A 68 -7.91 10.89 -9.07
N VAL A 69 -9.14 10.37 -9.11
CA VAL A 69 -9.97 10.31 -10.33
C VAL A 69 -11.37 10.80 -10.06
N LYS A 70 -12.01 11.38 -11.07
CA LYS A 70 -13.38 11.89 -10.96
C LYS A 70 -14.29 11.21 -11.97
N GLY A 71 -15.34 10.59 -11.46
CA GLY A 71 -16.32 9.88 -12.28
C GLY A 71 -15.90 8.47 -12.68
N TYR A 72 -16.86 7.77 -13.27
CA TYR A 72 -16.78 6.33 -13.51
C TYR A 72 -15.85 5.96 -14.68
N GLU A 73 -15.84 6.76 -15.74
CA GLU A 73 -15.03 6.49 -16.93
C GLU A 73 -13.53 6.61 -16.65
N GLU A 74 -13.11 7.66 -15.95
CA GLU A 74 -11.71 7.85 -15.54
C GLU A 74 -11.25 6.75 -14.59
N PHE A 75 -12.11 6.39 -13.62
CA PHE A 75 -11.84 5.29 -12.71
C PHE A 75 -11.61 3.97 -13.45
N THR A 76 -12.49 3.63 -14.41
CA THR A 76 -12.40 2.37 -15.14
C THR A 76 -11.11 2.28 -15.95
N LYS A 77 -10.75 3.35 -16.66
CA LYS A 77 -9.49 3.41 -17.43
C LYS A 77 -8.27 3.22 -16.54
N LEU A 78 -8.21 3.95 -15.43
CA LEU A 78 -7.09 3.87 -14.50
C LEU A 78 -6.95 2.46 -13.90
N VAL A 79 -8.06 1.84 -13.51
CA VAL A 79 -8.03 0.48 -12.96
C VAL A 79 -7.54 -0.52 -14.00
N GLU A 80 -8.01 -0.45 -15.24
CA GLU A 80 -7.55 -1.34 -16.31
C GLU A 80 -6.05 -1.17 -16.60
N GLU A 81 -5.56 0.06 -16.59
CA GLU A 81 -4.13 0.38 -16.71
C GLU A 81 -3.32 -0.20 -15.55
N LEU A 82 -3.81 -0.07 -14.31
CA LEU A 82 -3.14 -0.61 -13.13
C LEU A 82 -3.20 -2.13 -13.09
N GLU A 83 -4.31 -2.76 -13.48
CA GLU A 83 -4.39 -4.23 -13.59
C GLU A 83 -3.37 -4.79 -14.57
N THR A 84 -3.12 -4.07 -15.67
CA THR A 84 -2.14 -4.48 -16.69
C THR A 84 -0.70 -4.26 -16.22
N ASN A 85 -0.42 -3.14 -15.56
CA ASN A 85 0.95 -2.70 -15.25
C ASN A 85 1.44 -3.12 -13.86
N ALA A 86 0.54 -3.37 -12.91
CA ALA A 86 0.90 -3.49 -11.50
C ALA A 86 1.34 -4.90 -11.08
N GLU A 87 1.35 -5.89 -11.98
CA GLU A 87 1.90 -7.27 -11.82
C GLU A 87 1.90 -7.80 -10.36
N GLY A 88 0.73 -7.83 -9.72
CA GLY A 88 0.56 -8.37 -8.36
C GLY A 88 0.74 -7.37 -7.21
N GLN A 89 0.84 -6.07 -7.47
CA GLN A 89 0.77 -5.04 -6.43
C GLN A 89 -0.70 -4.84 -5.98
N PRO A 90 -0.95 -4.65 -4.68
CA PRO A 90 -2.31 -4.49 -4.19
C PRO A 90 -2.86 -3.10 -4.52
N ILE A 91 -4.07 -3.08 -5.07
CA ILE A 91 -4.80 -1.87 -5.41
C ILE A 91 -5.93 -1.70 -4.38
N HIS A 92 -5.96 -0.53 -3.75
CA HIS A 92 -7.00 -0.13 -2.80
C HIS A 92 -7.78 1.03 -3.40
N VAL A 93 -9.10 0.97 -3.32
CA VAL A 93 -9.99 1.96 -3.93
C VAL A 93 -10.92 2.53 -2.86
N LEU A 94 -10.88 3.84 -2.70
CA LEU A 94 -11.80 4.60 -1.85
C LEU A 94 -12.78 5.36 -2.74
N PHE A 95 -14.05 5.00 -2.65
CA PHE A 95 -15.14 5.76 -3.27
C PHE A 95 -15.66 6.80 -2.29
N SER A 96 -15.59 8.07 -2.68
CA SER A 96 -15.99 9.22 -1.89
C SER A 96 -16.98 10.09 -2.65
N GLY A 97 -17.78 10.86 -1.92
CA GLY A 97 -18.69 11.84 -2.50
C GLY A 97 -17.95 13.04 -3.10
N GLY A 98 -18.49 13.55 -4.20
CA GLY A 98 -18.24 14.87 -4.81
C GLY A 98 -17.71 15.90 -3.85
N LYS A 99 -16.48 16.37 -4.10
CA LYS A 99 -15.95 17.55 -3.44
C LYS A 99 -16.48 18.82 -4.12
N ASP A 100 -16.90 19.78 -3.31
CA ASP A 100 -17.26 21.12 -3.78
C ASP A 100 -16.02 21.98 -4.09
N GLU A 101 -16.23 23.25 -4.44
CA GLU A 101 -15.16 24.22 -4.70
C GLU A 101 -14.26 24.48 -3.47
N ASN A 102 -14.76 24.21 -2.26
CA ASN A 102 -14.01 24.31 -1.01
C ASN A 102 -13.24 23.02 -0.69
N GLY A 103 -13.31 22.00 -1.54
CA GLY A 103 -12.68 20.70 -1.34
C GLY A 103 -13.43 19.80 -0.34
N GLN A 104 -14.65 20.15 0.06
CA GLN A 104 -15.44 19.42 1.03
C GLN A 104 -16.43 18.48 0.34
N SER A 105 -16.42 17.20 0.72
CA SER A 105 -17.42 16.25 0.22
C SER A 105 -18.82 16.56 0.76
N TRP A 106 -19.84 16.46 -0.08
CA TRP A 106 -21.25 16.60 0.35
C TRP A 106 -21.72 15.51 1.33
N CYS A 107 -20.92 14.44 1.50
CA CYS A 107 -21.19 13.35 2.43
C CYS A 107 -20.40 13.54 3.73
N PRO A 108 -21.05 13.65 4.90
CA PRO A 108 -20.37 13.89 6.18
C PRO A 108 -19.48 12.72 6.61
N TYR A 109 -19.83 11.48 6.23
CA TYR A 109 -18.99 10.32 6.52
C TYR A 109 -17.72 10.31 5.67
N CYS A 110 -17.77 10.80 4.43
CA CYS A 110 -16.58 10.91 3.57
C CYS A 110 -15.55 11.89 4.17
N VAL A 111 -16.02 13.03 4.69
CA VAL A 111 -15.16 14.01 5.37
C VAL A 111 -14.47 13.43 6.59
N LYS A 112 -15.16 12.60 7.37
CA LYS A 112 -14.57 11.94 8.55
C LYS A 112 -13.64 10.78 8.18
N ALA A 113 -13.96 10.06 7.10
CA ALA A 113 -13.21 8.89 6.67
C ALA A 113 -11.89 9.24 5.98
N GLU A 114 -11.85 10.33 5.20
CA GLU A 114 -10.66 10.78 4.48
C GLU A 114 -9.38 10.81 5.36
N PRO A 115 -9.34 11.53 6.50
CA PRO A 115 -8.15 11.55 7.34
C PRO A 115 -7.79 10.18 7.92
N VAL A 116 -8.80 9.36 8.28
CA VAL A 116 -8.57 8.01 8.83
C VAL A 116 -7.92 7.10 7.79
N VAL A 117 -8.39 7.16 6.53
CA VAL A 117 -7.81 6.38 5.43
C VAL A 117 -6.40 6.86 5.11
N HIS A 118 -6.18 8.18 5.01
CA HIS A 118 -4.86 8.73 4.75
C HIS A 118 -3.83 8.38 5.83
N ASP A 119 -4.22 8.38 7.10
CA ASP A 119 -3.36 7.94 8.20
C ASP A 119 -3.01 6.45 8.10
N ALA A 120 -3.96 5.63 7.66
CA ALA A 120 -3.77 4.20 7.47
C ALA A 120 -2.90 3.85 6.25
N LEU A 121 -2.78 4.75 5.25
CA LEU A 121 -1.86 4.55 4.11
C LEU A 121 -0.41 4.37 4.57
N ALA A 122 -0.01 4.94 5.71
CA ALA A 122 1.32 4.71 6.28
C ALA A 122 1.57 3.24 6.65
N LYS A 123 0.52 2.44 6.81
CA LYS A 123 0.57 1.01 7.10
C LYS A 123 0.42 0.13 5.87
N ALA A 124 -0.05 0.64 4.73
CA ALA A 124 -0.21 -0.13 3.50
C ALA A 124 1.13 -0.74 3.04
N SER A 125 1.08 -1.85 2.29
CA SER A 125 2.28 -2.54 1.81
C SER A 125 3.12 -1.67 0.87
N GLU A 126 4.43 -1.99 0.78
CA GLU A 126 5.34 -1.33 -0.16
C GLU A 126 4.81 -1.42 -1.60
N LYS A 127 4.85 -0.31 -2.34
CA LYS A 127 4.39 -0.20 -3.74
C LYS A 127 2.91 -0.55 -3.95
N SER A 128 2.06 -0.34 -2.96
CA SER A 128 0.62 -0.42 -3.16
C SER A 128 0.08 0.79 -3.92
N HIS A 129 -1.01 0.57 -4.66
CA HIS A 129 -1.75 1.64 -5.31
C HIS A 129 -2.97 2.01 -4.47
N PHE A 130 -3.18 3.30 -4.29
CA PHE A 130 -4.37 3.84 -3.65
C PHE A 130 -5.09 4.76 -4.63
N ILE A 131 -6.36 4.47 -4.90
CA ILE A 131 -7.19 5.24 -5.82
C ILE A 131 -8.30 5.91 -5.03
N HIS A 132 -8.30 7.23 -5.00
CA HIS A 132 -9.39 8.04 -4.50
C HIS A 132 -10.33 8.40 -5.66
N VAL A 133 -11.53 7.83 -5.64
CA VAL A 133 -12.56 8.02 -6.66
C VAL A 133 -13.61 8.98 -6.13
N ASP A 134 -13.76 10.10 -6.80
CA ASP A 134 -14.89 11.00 -6.62
C ASP A 134 -16.07 10.49 -7.48
N VAL A 135 -17.15 10.05 -6.82
CA VAL A 135 -18.36 9.57 -7.52
C VAL A 135 -19.17 10.70 -8.18
N GLY A 136 -18.85 11.96 -7.90
CA GLY A 136 -19.54 13.14 -8.38
C GLY A 136 -20.61 13.66 -7.42
N GLU A 137 -21.56 14.42 -7.97
CA GLU A 137 -22.58 15.10 -7.18
C GLU A 137 -23.56 14.14 -6.50
N ARG A 138 -24.18 14.61 -5.42
CA ARG A 138 -25.16 13.83 -4.66
C ARG A 138 -26.35 13.37 -5.50
N ALA A 139 -26.79 14.19 -6.46
CA ALA A 139 -27.90 13.85 -7.35
C ALA A 139 -27.53 12.67 -8.26
N TYR A 140 -26.34 12.70 -8.86
CA TYR A 140 -25.81 11.63 -9.69
C TYR A 140 -25.66 10.31 -8.89
N TRP A 141 -25.13 10.38 -7.67
CA TRP A 141 -24.98 9.19 -6.81
C TRP A 141 -26.32 8.55 -6.39
N LYS A 142 -27.35 9.37 -6.21
CA LYS A 142 -28.69 8.90 -5.81
C LYS A 142 -29.45 8.22 -6.95
N ASP A 143 -29.06 8.44 -8.20
CA ASP A 143 -29.68 7.76 -9.33
C ASP A 143 -29.46 6.25 -9.22
N THR A 144 -30.54 5.48 -9.35
CA THR A 144 -30.50 4.02 -9.37
C THR A 144 -29.68 3.50 -10.56
N ASN A 145 -29.64 4.25 -11.66
CA ASN A 145 -28.88 3.91 -12.86
C ASN A 145 -27.40 4.33 -12.78
N CYS A 146 -26.95 4.87 -11.64
CA CYS A 146 -25.56 5.25 -11.44
C CYS A 146 -24.63 4.04 -11.71
N PRO A 147 -23.63 4.17 -12.60
CA PRO A 147 -22.79 3.04 -13.01
C PRO A 147 -22.01 2.43 -11.84
N PHE A 148 -21.68 3.21 -10.82
CA PHE A 148 -21.07 2.72 -9.59
C PHE A 148 -21.95 1.73 -8.80
N ARG A 149 -23.29 1.85 -8.93
CA ARG A 149 -24.27 0.95 -8.29
C ARG A 149 -24.55 -0.28 -9.15
N THR A 150 -24.52 -0.12 -10.47
CA THR A 150 -24.93 -1.16 -11.41
C THR A 150 -23.76 -2.04 -11.90
N ASP A 151 -22.52 -1.54 -11.87
CA ASP A 151 -21.33 -2.32 -12.26
C ASP A 151 -21.23 -3.57 -11.37
N PRO A 152 -21.22 -4.79 -11.95
CA PRO A 152 -21.13 -6.02 -11.19
C PRO A 152 -19.85 -6.17 -10.36
N ARG A 153 -18.77 -5.47 -10.72
CA ARG A 153 -17.50 -5.45 -9.99
C ARG A 153 -17.57 -4.61 -8.72
N LEU A 154 -18.36 -3.55 -8.74
CA LEU A 154 -18.44 -2.56 -7.65
C LEU A 154 -19.66 -2.79 -6.76
N LYS A 155 -20.86 -2.79 -7.36
CA LYS A 155 -22.17 -2.88 -6.68
C LYS A 155 -22.22 -2.03 -5.40
N LEU A 156 -21.80 -0.77 -5.48
CA LEU A 156 -21.72 0.09 -4.32
C LEU A 156 -23.12 0.44 -3.80
N ILE A 157 -23.33 0.28 -2.51
CA ILE A 157 -24.61 0.62 -1.86
C ILE A 157 -24.49 1.98 -1.14
N TRP A 158 -23.33 2.22 -0.52
CA TRP A 158 -23.05 3.37 0.33
C TRP A 158 -21.74 4.06 -0.06
N VAL A 159 -21.62 5.34 0.31
CA VAL A 159 -20.36 6.09 0.30
C VAL A 159 -20.15 6.69 1.70
N PRO A 160 -18.92 6.71 2.24
CA PRO A 160 -17.69 6.21 1.63
C PRO A 160 -17.64 4.68 1.59
N THR A 161 -16.97 4.10 0.60
CA THR A 161 -16.65 2.66 0.56
C THR A 161 -15.17 2.49 0.28
N LEU A 162 -14.46 1.79 1.15
CA LEU A 162 -13.07 1.38 0.94
C LEU A 162 -13.07 -0.10 0.61
N MET A 163 -12.45 -0.46 -0.51
CA MET A 163 -12.31 -1.85 -0.90
C MET A 163 -10.94 -2.15 -1.48
N ARG A 164 -10.54 -3.40 -1.37
CA ARG A 164 -9.36 -3.91 -2.04
C ARG A 164 -9.77 -4.55 -3.36
N TRP A 165 -9.16 -4.09 -4.44
CA TRP A 165 -9.50 -4.52 -5.79
C TRP A 165 -9.30 -6.02 -5.97
N ASN A 166 -10.19 -6.67 -6.73
CA ASN A 166 -10.20 -8.12 -6.98
C ASN A 166 -10.29 -9.01 -5.73
N THR A 167 -10.71 -8.47 -4.58
CA THR A 167 -10.94 -9.24 -3.35
C THR A 167 -12.34 -8.97 -2.80
N PRO A 168 -12.92 -9.88 -2.00
CA PRO A 168 -14.19 -9.62 -1.33
C PRO A 168 -14.07 -8.63 -0.16
N LEU A 169 -12.84 -8.25 0.23
CA LEU A 169 -12.58 -7.37 1.36
C LEU A 169 -13.01 -5.93 1.03
N ARG A 170 -14.07 -5.50 1.70
CA ARG A 170 -14.60 -4.15 1.60
C ARG A 170 -15.26 -3.72 2.90
N ILE A 171 -15.16 -2.43 3.20
CA ILE A 171 -15.82 -1.78 4.33
C ILE A 171 -16.52 -0.52 3.83
N ASP A 172 -17.67 -0.20 4.40
CA ASP A 172 -18.55 0.86 3.92
C ASP A 172 -19.07 1.77 5.05
N SER A 173 -19.54 2.96 4.65
CA SER A 173 -20.22 3.92 5.50
C SER A 173 -19.39 4.29 6.75
N GLU A 174 -19.95 4.09 7.95
CA GLU A 174 -19.30 4.35 9.23
C GLU A 174 -18.08 3.45 9.48
N ASN A 175 -18.03 2.25 8.90
CA ASN A 175 -16.90 1.35 9.14
C ASN A 175 -15.59 1.91 8.58
N VAL A 176 -15.65 2.75 7.54
CA VAL A 176 -14.48 3.47 6.99
C VAL A 176 -13.96 4.55 7.96
N THR A 177 -14.77 4.99 8.94
CA THR A 177 -14.29 5.93 9.97
C THR A 177 -13.60 5.24 11.14
N LYS A 178 -13.69 3.91 11.24
CA LYS A 178 -13.08 3.13 12.31
C LYS A 178 -11.67 2.73 11.91
N LYS A 179 -10.67 3.31 12.57
CA LYS A 179 -9.25 3.10 12.27
C LYS A 179 -8.86 1.63 12.24
N ASP A 180 -9.35 0.83 13.19
CA ASP A 180 -8.99 -0.59 13.30
C ASP A 180 -9.43 -1.41 12.08
N LEU A 181 -10.58 -1.08 11.49
CA LEU A 181 -11.10 -1.75 10.30
C LEU A 181 -10.34 -1.32 9.05
N VAL A 182 -10.04 -0.03 8.94
CA VAL A 182 -9.26 0.51 7.83
C VAL A 182 -7.85 -0.07 7.84
N ASP A 183 -7.21 -0.13 9.01
CA ASP A 183 -5.88 -0.74 9.17
C ASP A 183 -5.89 -2.21 8.71
N MET A 184 -6.93 -2.97 9.05
CA MET A 184 -7.09 -4.37 8.60
C MET A 184 -7.15 -4.50 7.08
N VAL A 185 -7.84 -3.57 6.40
CA VAL A 185 -7.92 -3.58 4.92
C VAL A 185 -6.54 -3.40 4.27
N PHE A 186 -5.67 -2.60 4.88
CA PHE A 186 -4.33 -2.33 4.36
C PHE A 186 -3.26 -3.34 4.82
N ASP A 187 -3.47 -4.03 5.94
CA ASP A 187 -2.53 -4.98 6.51
C ASP A 187 -2.68 -6.41 5.92
N GLU A 188 -3.81 -6.75 5.30
CA GLU A 188 -4.03 -8.11 4.81
C GLU A 188 -3.03 -8.54 3.70
N PRO A 189 -2.37 -9.70 3.84
CA PRO A 189 -1.45 -10.21 2.83
C PRO A 189 -2.18 -10.50 1.51
N ILE A 190 -1.45 -10.43 0.40
CA ILE A 190 -1.98 -10.77 -0.93
C ILE A 190 -2.20 -12.29 -0.97
N GLU A 191 -3.44 -12.74 -0.92
CA GLU A 191 -3.77 -14.12 -1.30
C GLU A 191 -3.43 -14.28 -2.79
N GLN A 192 -2.31 -14.92 -3.07
CA GLN A 192 -1.91 -15.28 -4.44
C GLN A 192 -2.86 -16.38 -4.91
N LYS A 193 -3.80 -16.02 -5.78
CA LYS A 193 -4.64 -16.98 -6.50
C LYS A 193 -3.98 -17.39 -7.81
#